data_AF-A0A7S9LD61-F1
#
_entry.id   AF-A0A7S9LD61-F1
#
_cell.length_a   1.000
_cell.length_b   1.000
_cell.length_c   1.000
_cell.angle_alpha   90.00
_cell.angle_beta   90.00
_cell.angle_gamma   90.00
#
_symmetry.space_group_name_H-M   'P 1'
#
loop_
_entity.id
_entity.type
_entity.pdbx_description
1 polymer ?
#
loop_
_entity_poly.entity_id
_entity_poly.type
_entity_poly.pdbx_seq_one_letter_code
_entity_poly.pdbx_strand_id
1 'polypeptide(L)'
;MSRGFNLAVVQHLIEINHPDLMVGQMTPRLVRAAGDAISDVLLDDGFQLQTSFMDGQDVVHCYLNPRTGEILDDIGFSVGLVNHGNGGPSLSVLLRTEAPLEVPPAGFSDPLRCARSWYLPMYNSATVKELRSVAGAAHLAPCFEWRAAA
;
A
#
# COMPACT_ATOMS: atom_id res chain seq x y z
N MET A 1 -7.27 -21.04 0.19
CA MET A 1 -6.71 -20.07 1.15
C MET A 1 -6.36 -18.83 0.36
N SER A 2 -6.94 -17.66 0.67
CA SER A 2 -6.50 -16.42 0.02
C SER A 2 -5.07 -16.15 0.46
N ARG A 3 -4.15 -16.02 -0.48
CA ARG A 3 -2.77 -15.62 -0.20
C ARG A 3 -2.80 -14.21 0.40
N GLY A 4 -2.05 -13.99 1.48
CA GLY A 4 -1.95 -12.66 2.08
C GLY A 4 -1.43 -11.64 1.07
N PHE A 5 -2.00 -10.45 1.05
CA PHE A 5 -1.68 -9.35 0.14
C PHE A 5 -0.19 -9.01 0.19
N ASN A 6 0.35 -8.75 1.39
CA ASN A 6 1.78 -8.44 1.55
C ASN A 6 2.67 -9.58 1.05
N LEU A 7 2.31 -10.83 1.37
CA LEU A 7 3.05 -12.01 0.94
C LEU A 7 3.05 -12.17 -0.58
N ALA A 8 1.92 -11.87 -1.25
CA ALA A 8 1.83 -11.91 -2.70
C ALA A 8 2.80 -10.92 -3.36
N VAL A 9 2.79 -9.67 -2.89
CA VAL A 9 3.69 -8.60 -3.37
C VAL A 9 5.17 -8.95 -3.11
N VAL A 10 5.51 -9.33 -1.88
CA VAL A 10 6.90 -9.66 -1.52
C VAL A 10 7.42 -10.85 -2.33
N GLN A 11 6.62 -11.90 -2.49
CA GLN A 11 7.03 -13.05 -3.27
C GLN A 11 7.17 -12.72 -4.76
N HIS A 12 6.31 -11.86 -5.33
CA HIS A 12 6.52 -11.36 -6.70
C HIS A 12 7.88 -10.67 -6.84
N LEU A 13 8.24 -9.77 -5.90
CA LEU A 13 9.54 -9.08 -5.92
C LEU A 13 10.73 -10.05 -5.86
N ILE A 14 10.59 -11.13 -5.08
CA ILE A 14 11.58 -12.21 -4.99
C ILE A 14 11.66 -13.00 -6.31
N GLU A 15 10.51 -13.34 -6.90
CA GLU A 15 10.42 -14.11 -8.15
C GLU A 15 11.06 -13.37 -9.34
N ILE A 16 10.89 -12.04 -9.41
CA ILE A 16 11.58 -11.22 -10.42
C ILE A 16 13.05 -10.95 -10.07
N ASN A 17 13.54 -11.44 -8.93
CA ASN A 17 14.90 -11.25 -8.41
C ASN A 17 15.33 -9.77 -8.45
N HIS A 18 14.49 -8.89 -7.91
CA HIS A 18 14.71 -7.45 -8.03
C HIS A 18 16.06 -7.05 -7.37
N PRO A 19 16.97 -6.35 -8.08
CA PRO A 19 18.34 -6.13 -7.63
C PRO A 19 18.44 -5.36 -6.30
N ASP A 20 17.49 -4.45 -6.07
CA ASP A 20 17.50 -3.59 -4.88
C ASP A 20 17.03 -4.30 -3.59
N LEU A 21 16.49 -5.53 -3.69
CA LEU A 21 16.14 -6.33 -2.50
C LEU A 21 17.37 -6.63 -1.64
N MET A 22 18.53 -6.83 -2.29
CA MET A 22 19.79 -7.16 -1.62
C MET A 22 20.49 -5.95 -1.01
N VAL A 23 20.08 -4.74 -1.40
CA VAL A 23 20.70 -3.48 -0.96
C VAL A 23 20.11 -3.01 0.37
N GLY A 24 18.97 -3.57 0.79
CA GLY A 24 18.31 -3.25 2.07
C GLY A 24 17.81 -1.80 2.16
N GLN A 25 17.67 -1.11 1.03
CA GLN A 25 17.21 0.28 0.95
C GLN A 25 15.93 0.39 0.12
N MET A 26 15.06 1.33 0.50
CA MET A 26 13.88 1.69 -0.28
C MET A 26 14.32 2.54 -1.48
N THR A 27 14.30 1.96 -2.67
CA THR A 27 14.61 2.69 -3.91
C THR A 27 13.33 2.99 -4.70
N PRO A 28 13.28 4.06 -5.50
CA PRO A 28 12.13 4.33 -6.37
C PRO A 28 11.83 3.20 -7.35
N ARG A 29 12.85 2.41 -7.74
CA ARG A 29 12.69 1.25 -8.63
C ARG A 29 11.99 0.10 -7.92
N LEU A 30 12.40 -0.20 -6.68
CA LEU A 30 11.77 -1.22 -5.86
C LEU A 30 10.31 -0.85 -5.53
N VAL A 31 10.06 0.42 -5.21
CA VAL A 31 8.71 0.94 -4.96
C VAL A 31 7.82 0.82 -6.20
N ARG A 32 8.36 1.15 -7.39
CA ARG A 32 7.63 0.94 -8.65
C ARG A 32 7.29 -0.52 -8.91
N ALA A 33 8.28 -1.42 -8.79
CA ALA A 33 8.06 -2.85 -8.99
C ALA A 33 7.04 -3.42 -7.97
N ALA A 34 7.04 -2.89 -6.75
CA ALA A 34 6.02 -3.24 -5.76
C ALA A 34 4.63 -2.71 -6.17
N GLY A 35 4.56 -1.51 -6.74
CA GLY A 35 3.32 -0.97 -7.32
C GLY A 35 2.75 -1.85 -8.42
N ASP A 36 3.59 -2.35 -9.32
CA ASP A 36 3.16 -3.28 -10.37
C ASP A 36 2.57 -4.57 -9.75
N ALA A 37 3.28 -5.16 -8.78
CA ALA A 37 2.79 -6.34 -8.06
C ALA A 37 1.51 -6.10 -7.25
N ILE A 38 1.36 -4.91 -6.63
CA ILE A 38 0.14 -4.49 -5.93
C ILE A 38 -1.03 -4.40 -6.91
N SER A 39 -0.78 -3.86 -8.10
CA SER A 39 -1.78 -3.75 -9.16
C SER A 39 -2.27 -5.13 -9.58
N ASP A 40 -1.35 -6.07 -9.84
CA ASP A 40 -1.70 -7.45 -10.20
C ASP A 40 -2.60 -8.10 -9.14
N VAL A 41 -2.27 -7.96 -7.86
CA VAL A 41 -3.07 -8.53 -6.75
C VAL A 41 -4.47 -7.91 -6.68
N LEU A 42 -4.61 -6.60 -6.92
CA LEU A 42 -5.92 -5.93 -6.91
C LEU A 42 -6.75 -6.24 -8.16
N LEU A 43 -6.10 -6.40 -9.33
CA LEU A 43 -6.75 -6.86 -10.56
C LEU A 43 -7.33 -8.27 -10.37
N ASP A 44 -6.59 -9.16 -9.71
CA ASP A 44 -7.05 -10.51 -9.35
C ASP A 44 -8.25 -10.51 -8.38
N ASP A 45 -8.34 -9.52 -7.49
CA ASP A 45 -9.51 -9.30 -6.60
C ASP A 45 -10.71 -8.65 -7.32
N GLY A 46 -10.55 -8.30 -8.61
CA GLY A 46 -11.61 -7.79 -9.46
C GLY A 46 -11.70 -6.26 -9.52
N PHE A 47 -10.67 -5.54 -9.07
CA PHE A 47 -10.54 -4.10 -9.30
C PHE A 47 -10.00 -3.81 -10.71
N GLN A 48 -10.20 -2.58 -11.16
CA GLN A 48 -9.60 -2.03 -12.36
C GLN A 48 -8.78 -0.81 -11.99
N LEU A 49 -7.49 -0.84 -12.31
CA LEU A 49 -6.60 0.30 -12.15
C LEU A 49 -7.04 1.43 -13.10
N GLN A 50 -7.35 2.60 -12.55
CA GLN A 50 -7.73 3.80 -13.28
C GLN A 50 -6.51 4.66 -13.60
N THR A 51 -5.68 4.92 -12.59
CA THR A 51 -4.48 5.76 -12.70
C THR A 51 -3.37 5.19 -11.81
N SER A 52 -2.12 5.38 -12.26
CA SER A 52 -0.92 5.03 -11.51
C SER A 52 0.16 6.06 -11.80
N PHE A 53 0.78 6.60 -10.75
CA PHE A 53 1.92 7.50 -10.89
C PHE A 53 2.85 7.42 -9.68
N MET A 54 4.10 7.85 -9.88
CA MET A 54 5.06 8.04 -8.79
C MET A 54 5.02 9.50 -8.35
N ASP A 55 4.81 9.76 -7.06
CA ASP A 55 4.80 11.13 -6.51
C ASP A 55 6.15 11.57 -5.91
N GLY A 56 7.19 10.77 -6.17
CA GLY A 56 8.55 10.98 -5.69
C GLY A 56 8.95 9.96 -4.64
N GLN A 57 8.02 9.53 -3.79
CA GLN A 57 8.28 8.56 -2.73
C GLN A 57 7.44 7.29 -2.87
N ASP A 58 6.17 7.45 -3.26
CA ASP A 58 5.19 6.37 -3.29
C ASP A 58 4.69 6.14 -4.72
N VAL A 59 4.22 4.93 -4.97
CA VAL A 59 3.31 4.67 -6.10
C VAL A 59 1.90 5.01 -5.62
N VAL A 60 1.24 5.95 -6.28
CA VAL A 60 -0.14 6.33 -6.01
C VAL A 60 -1.05 5.67 -7.03
N HIS A 61 -2.07 4.96 -6.55
CA HIS A 61 -3.02 4.24 -7.37
C HIS A 61 -4.46 4.63 -7.09
N CYS A 62 -5.25 4.69 -8.16
CA CYS A 62 -6.71 4.76 -8.07
C CYS A 62 -7.32 3.52 -8.72
N TYR A 63 -8.25 2.86 -8.02
CA TYR A 63 -8.96 1.69 -8.54
C TYR A 63 -10.48 1.84 -8.49
N LEU A 64 -11.17 1.19 -9.43
CA LEU A 64 -12.62 1.04 -9.45
C LEU A 64 -12.96 -0.45 -9.48
N ASN A 65 -13.86 -0.90 -8.60
CA ASN A 65 -14.49 -2.21 -8.75
C ASN A 65 -15.76 -2.08 -9.60
N PRO A 66 -15.78 -2.56 -10.86
CA PRO A 66 -16.92 -2.37 -11.75
C PRO A 66 -18.16 -3.17 -11.32
N ARG A 67 -18.01 -4.18 -10.45
CA ARG A 67 -19.13 -5.00 -9.97
C ARG A 67 -19.84 -4.37 -8.78
N THR A 68 -19.08 -3.73 -7.88
CA THR A 68 -19.63 -3.15 -6.64
C THR A 68 -19.75 -1.63 -6.70
N GLY A 69 -19.09 -0.97 -7.65
CA GLY A 69 -18.97 0.49 -7.71
C GLY A 69 -18.00 1.08 -6.68
N GLU A 70 -17.28 0.24 -5.94
CA GLU A 70 -16.32 0.67 -4.92
C GLU A 70 -15.12 1.36 -5.57
N ILE A 71 -14.74 2.51 -5.01
CA ILE A 71 -13.60 3.31 -5.47
C ILE A 71 -12.55 3.31 -4.36
N LEU A 72 -11.32 3.05 -4.77
CA LEU A 72 -10.11 3.07 -3.97
C LEU A 72 -9.22 4.17 -4.55
N ASP A 73 -9.48 5.42 -4.17
CA ASP A 73 -8.84 6.59 -4.77
C ASP A 73 -7.55 7.00 -4.04
N ASP A 74 -6.57 7.48 -4.79
CA ASP A 74 -5.33 8.11 -4.32
C ASP A 74 -4.57 7.34 -3.22
N ILE A 75 -4.55 6.01 -3.34
CA ILE A 75 -3.86 5.17 -2.36
C ILE A 75 -2.36 5.19 -2.63
N GLY A 76 -1.60 5.80 -1.70
CA GLY A 76 -0.14 5.79 -1.73
C GLY A 76 0.44 4.51 -1.14
N PHE A 77 1.23 3.80 -1.95
CA PHE A 77 1.95 2.59 -1.55
C PHE A 77 3.45 2.79 -1.60
N SER A 78 4.12 2.26 -0.59
CA SER A 78 5.57 2.12 -0.53
C SER A 78 5.95 0.70 -0.10
N VAL A 79 7.24 0.39 -0.07
CA VAL A 79 7.75 -0.87 0.49
C VAL A 79 8.98 -0.62 1.32
N GLY A 80 9.04 -1.17 2.52
CA GLY A 80 10.14 -0.97 3.45
C GLY A 80 10.43 -2.19 4.32
N LEU A 81 11.64 -2.23 4.89
CA LEU A 81 11.99 -3.23 5.89
C LEU A 81 11.39 -2.82 7.23
N VAL A 82 10.49 -3.65 7.75
CA VAL A 82 9.81 -3.42 9.03
C VAL A 82 10.08 -4.58 9.96
N ASN A 83 10.43 -4.27 11.21
CA ASN A 83 10.60 -5.29 12.23
C ASN A 83 9.28 -5.48 12.98
N HIS A 84 8.58 -6.56 12.67
CA HIS A 84 7.34 -6.97 13.36
C HIS A 84 7.60 -7.70 14.69
N GLY A 85 8.84 -7.63 15.21
CA GLY A 85 9.25 -8.23 16.49
C GLY A 85 10.19 -9.43 16.30
N ASN A 86 9.65 -10.65 16.37
CA ASN A 86 10.45 -11.86 16.64
C ASN A 86 11.16 -12.51 15.44
N GLY A 87 11.15 -11.87 14.26
CA GLY A 87 11.70 -12.43 13.01
C GLY A 87 12.79 -11.62 12.34
N GLY A 88 13.22 -10.50 12.95
CA GLY A 88 14.06 -9.51 12.29
C GLY A 88 13.30 -8.68 11.25
N PRO A 89 13.97 -7.77 10.53
CA PRO A 89 13.34 -6.91 9.55
C PRO A 89 12.82 -7.74 8.36
N SER A 90 11.55 -7.57 8.01
CA SER A 90 10.94 -8.18 6.84
C SER A 90 10.42 -7.11 5.89
N LEU A 91 10.56 -7.33 4.58
CA LEU A 91 9.97 -6.46 3.57
C LEU A 91 8.45 -6.44 3.72
N SER A 92 7.88 -5.23 3.81
CA SER A 92 6.46 -5.02 4.01
C SER A 92 5.97 -3.90 3.08
N VAL A 93 4.77 -4.07 2.54
CA VAL A 93 4.01 -3.00 1.90
C VAL A 93 3.60 -2.01 2.96
N LEU A 94 3.83 -0.74 2.67
CA LEU A 94 3.50 0.40 3.51
C LEU A 94 2.36 1.16 2.85
N LEU A 95 1.23 1.26 3.55
CA LEU A 95 0.09 2.08 3.13
C LEU A 95 0.27 3.49 3.69
N ARG A 96 0.32 4.51 2.83
CA ARG A 96 0.41 5.90 3.27
C ARG A 96 -0.89 6.33 3.97
N THR A 97 -0.74 7.09 5.06
CA THR A 97 -1.85 7.74 5.76
C THR A 97 -1.56 9.21 6.03
N GLU A 98 -2.60 10.01 6.23
CA GLU A 98 -2.47 11.44 6.53
C GLU A 98 -1.99 11.69 7.97
N ALA A 99 -2.43 10.84 8.89
CA ALA A 99 -2.20 10.95 10.32
C ALA A 99 -1.75 9.61 10.92
N PRO A 100 -1.10 9.62 12.10
CA PRO A 100 -0.85 8.39 12.82
C PRO A 100 -2.19 7.82 13.32
N LEU A 101 -2.43 6.52 13.07
CA LEU A 101 -3.56 5.83 13.68
C LEU A 101 -3.17 5.34 15.07
N GLU A 102 -3.85 5.84 16.11
CA GLU A 102 -3.58 5.45 17.50
C GLU A 102 -3.76 3.94 17.73
N VAL A 103 -4.70 3.33 16.99
CA VAL A 103 -4.93 1.88 17.00
C VAL A 103 -4.84 1.37 15.57
N PRO A 104 -3.83 0.55 15.23
CA PRO A 104 -3.71 -0.05 13.92
C PRO A 104 -4.93 -0.93 13.58
N PRO A 105 -5.51 -0.79 12.38
CA PRO A 105 -6.54 -1.70 11.90
C PRO A 105 -6.02 -3.14 11.78
N ALA A 106 -6.94 -4.09 11.74
CA ALA A 106 -6.59 -5.50 11.53
C ALA A 106 -5.75 -5.67 10.26
N GLY A 107 -4.69 -6.47 10.33
CA GLY A 107 -3.75 -6.66 9.22
C GLY A 107 -2.61 -5.63 9.13
N PHE A 108 -2.58 -4.61 10.00
CA PHE A 108 -1.53 -3.59 10.02
C PHE A 108 -0.78 -3.56 11.36
N SER A 109 0.50 -3.23 11.31
CA SER A 109 1.32 -2.96 12.50
C SER A 109 1.24 -1.49 12.91
N ASP A 110 1.93 -1.15 14.00
CA ASP A 110 2.04 0.23 14.48
C ASP A 110 2.49 1.19 13.36
N PRO A 111 1.89 2.40 13.29
CA PRO A 111 2.25 3.36 12.27
C PRO A 111 3.69 3.82 12.44
N LEU A 112 4.37 3.97 11.32
CA LEU A 112 5.73 4.51 11.27
C LEU A 112 5.75 5.82 10.49
N ARG A 113 6.73 6.66 10.79
CA ARG A 113 6.93 7.93 10.11
C ARG A 113 8.19 7.86 9.25
N CYS A 114 8.05 8.09 7.95
CA CYS A 114 9.17 8.13 7.00
C CYS A 114 9.09 9.40 6.16
N ALA A 115 10.21 10.15 6.07
CA ALA A 115 10.32 11.36 5.25
C ALA A 115 9.14 12.34 5.39
N ARG A 116 8.61 12.47 6.62
CA ARG A 116 7.47 13.31 7.04
C ARG A 116 6.06 12.75 6.77
N SER A 117 5.93 11.66 6.01
CA SER A 117 4.68 10.95 5.78
C SER A 117 4.47 9.82 6.82
N TRP A 118 3.20 9.52 7.10
CA TRP A 118 2.81 8.40 7.94
C TRP A 118 2.50 7.18 7.10
N TYR A 119 2.86 6.01 7.62
CA TYR A 119 2.66 4.74 6.95
C TYR A 119 2.14 3.69 7.92
N LEU A 120 1.27 2.83 7.42
CA LEU A 120 0.83 1.60 8.08
C LEU A 120 1.47 0.40 7.37
N PRO A 121 2.42 -0.29 8.02
CA PRO A 121 2.96 -1.52 7.47
C PRO A 121 1.95 -2.65 7.52
N MET A 122 1.84 -3.40 6.43
CA MET A 122 0.97 -4.57 6.35
C MET A 122 1.68 -5.82 6.88
N TYR A 123 0.97 -6.61 7.71
CA TYR A 123 1.42 -7.95 8.09
C TYR A 123 1.35 -8.92 6.90
N ASN A 124 2.16 -9.99 6.94
CA ASN A 124 2.12 -11.07 5.94
C ASN A 124 0.76 -11.76 5.84
N SER A 125 -0.03 -11.77 6.92
CA SER A 125 -1.38 -12.34 6.98
C SER A 125 -2.48 -11.41 6.48
N ALA A 126 -2.18 -10.12 6.25
CA ALA A 126 -3.16 -9.14 5.80
C ALA A 126 -3.67 -9.51 4.40
N THR A 127 -4.97 -9.30 4.14
CA THR A 127 -5.60 -9.58 2.86
C THR A 127 -6.05 -8.29 2.18
N VAL A 128 -6.56 -8.41 0.95
CA VAL A 128 -7.16 -7.29 0.21
C VAL A 128 -8.32 -6.68 0.98
N LYS A 129 -9.05 -7.47 1.78
CA LYS A 129 -10.16 -6.98 2.60
C LYS A 129 -9.69 -6.00 3.66
N GLU A 130 -8.61 -6.31 4.37
CA GLU A 130 -8.04 -5.39 5.37
C GLU A 130 -7.52 -4.12 4.68
N LEU A 131 -6.84 -4.22 3.53
CA LEU A 131 -6.43 -3.05 2.75
C LEU A 131 -7.62 -2.13 2.42
N ARG A 132 -8.70 -2.70 1.91
CA ARG A 132 -9.92 -1.97 1.55
C ARG A 132 -10.58 -1.30 2.74
N SER A 133 -10.58 -1.95 3.90
CA SER A 133 -11.17 -1.35 5.11
C SER A 133 -10.47 -0.06 5.55
N VAL A 134 -9.19 0.10 5.23
CA VAL A 134 -8.41 1.29 5.59
C VAL A 134 -8.43 2.31 4.46
N ALA A 135 -8.19 1.86 3.22
CA ALA A 135 -8.21 2.72 2.06
C ALA A 135 -9.60 3.33 1.78
N GLY A 136 -10.67 2.56 1.98
CA GLY A 136 -12.04 3.07 1.89
C GLY A 136 -12.46 3.96 3.06
N ALA A 137 -11.81 3.84 4.23
CA ALA A 137 -12.07 4.69 5.38
C ALA A 137 -11.30 6.03 5.32
N ALA A 138 -10.15 6.06 4.63
CA ALA A 138 -9.39 7.28 4.36
C ALA A 138 -10.19 8.31 3.52
N HIS A 139 -11.26 7.89 2.84
CA HIS A 139 -12.17 8.73 2.06
C HIS A 139 -13.19 9.54 2.85
N LEU A 140 -13.23 9.44 4.18
CA LEU A 140 -14.13 10.26 5.00
C LEU A 140 -13.59 11.67 5.30
N ALA A 141 -12.37 11.99 4.85
CA ALA A 141 -11.88 13.36 4.80
C ALA A 141 -11.68 13.77 3.33
N PRO A 142 -12.46 14.72 2.80
CA PRO A 142 -12.26 15.17 1.42
C PRO A 142 -10.89 15.83 1.27
N CYS A 143 -10.02 15.26 0.44
CA CYS A 143 -8.67 15.77 0.17
C CYS A 143 -8.67 17.11 -0.59
N PHE A 144 -9.80 17.51 -1.20
CA PHE A 144 -9.96 18.81 -1.87
C PHE A 144 -11.41 19.31 -1.75
N GLU A 145 -11.68 20.26 -0.85
CA GLU A 145 -12.81 21.18 -1.04
C GLU A 145 -12.41 22.21 -2.11
N TRP A 146 -12.92 22.07 -3.33
CA TRP A 146 -12.88 23.14 -4.32
C TRP A 146 -13.83 24.25 -3.85
N ARG A 147 -13.33 25.19 -3.05
CA ARG A 147 -14.07 26.42 -2.75
C ARG A 147 -13.99 27.33 -3.97
N ALA A 148 -15.04 27.31 -4.79
CA ALA A 148 -15.25 28.34 -5.79
C ALA A 148 -15.28 29.70 -5.06
N ALA A 149 -14.34 30.59 -5.36
CA ALA A 149 -14.39 31.97 -4.88
C ALA A 149 -15.63 32.63 -5.50
N ALA A 150 -16.57 33.03 -4.63
CA ALA A 150 -17.72 33.86 -4.99
C ALA A 150 -17.33 35.34 -5.05
#